data_AF-A0A952EUE2-F1
#
_entry.id   AF-A0A952EUE2-F1
#
_cell.length_a   1.000
_cell.length_b   1.000
_cell.length_c   1.000
_cell.angle_alpha   90.00
_cell.angle_beta   90.00
_cell.angle_gamma   90.00
#
_symmetry.space_group_name_H-M   'P 1'
#
loop_
_entity.id
_entity.type
_entity.pdbx_description
1 polymer ?
#
loop_
_entity_poly.entity_id
_entity_poly.type
_entity_poly.pdbx_seq_one_letter_code
_entity_poly.pdbx_strand_id
1 'polypeptide(L)'
;MLRSGRTTCRAVAAVIGTGAMAAATLFCGASLAFAQPTPAPPPPPPGCTAGDLAQVSAGVASATADYLFSHPDVNAFFTSLHGLPQEEIRGDIQNYMNGNPQVHSELTGIRQPLTDLRARCEPVA
;
A
#
# COMPACT_ATOMS: atom_id res chain seq x y z
N MET A 1 -36.68 26.04 -20.35
CA MET A 1 -36.08 26.08 -21.71
C MET A 1 -34.72 26.77 -21.54
N LEU A 2 -33.58 26.10 -21.61
CA LEU A 2 -32.95 25.63 -22.84
C LEU A 2 -31.99 24.47 -22.56
N ARG A 3 -31.95 23.55 -23.52
CA ARG A 3 -31.30 22.24 -23.59
C ARG A 3 -29.91 22.43 -24.21
N SER A 4 -28.83 21.92 -23.64
CA SER A 4 -27.58 21.65 -24.37
C SER A 4 -26.60 20.94 -23.42
N GLY A 5 -26.02 19.78 -23.68
CA GLY A 5 -26.03 18.88 -24.82
C GLY A 5 -24.94 17.86 -24.48
N ARG A 6 -25.29 16.58 -24.34
CA ARG A 6 -24.31 15.50 -24.10
C ARG A 6 -23.31 15.49 -25.25
N THR A 7 -22.05 15.81 -24.99
CA THR A 7 -20.98 15.65 -25.99
C THR A 7 -20.15 14.43 -25.63
N THR A 8 -20.51 13.34 -26.28
CA THR A 8 -19.85 12.03 -26.23
C THR A 8 -18.39 12.15 -26.66
N CYS A 9 -17.44 11.80 -25.80
CA CYS A 9 -16.04 11.62 -26.22
C CYS A 9 -15.93 10.38 -27.11
N ARG A 10 -15.91 10.60 -28.42
CA ARG A 10 -15.43 9.61 -29.38
C ARG A 10 -13.90 9.68 -29.39
N ALA A 11 -13.24 8.77 -28.68
CA ALA A 11 -11.81 8.57 -28.81
C ALA A 11 -11.52 7.81 -30.12
N VAL A 12 -10.99 8.52 -31.11
CA VAL A 12 -10.37 7.91 -32.28
C VAL A 12 -8.98 7.44 -31.86
N ALA A 13 -8.73 6.14 -31.96
CA ALA A 13 -7.43 5.54 -31.67
C ALA A 13 -6.37 6.03 -32.67
N ALA A 14 -5.30 6.63 -32.15
CA ALA A 14 -4.14 7.06 -32.92
C ALA A 14 -3.24 5.86 -33.22
N VAL A 15 -2.88 5.72 -34.50
CA VAL A 15 -1.95 4.71 -35.02
C VAL A 15 -0.52 5.09 -34.63
N ILE A 16 0.22 4.09 -34.14
CA ILE A 16 1.63 4.13 -33.75
C ILE A 16 2.48 4.43 -34.99
N GLY A 17 3.33 5.46 -34.91
CA GLY A 17 4.33 5.78 -35.92
C GLY A 17 5.60 6.32 -35.26
N THR A 18 6.70 5.59 -35.44
CA THR A 18 8.07 5.93 -35.03
C THR A 18 8.60 7.16 -35.77
N GLY A 19 9.10 8.16 -35.04
CA GLY A 19 10.00 9.17 -35.60
C GLY A 19 9.88 10.58 -35.00
N ALA A 20 10.98 11.05 -34.41
CA ALA A 20 11.41 12.44 -34.20
C ALA A 20 10.48 13.44 -33.47
N MET A 21 11.05 14.11 -32.47
CA MET A 21 10.47 15.22 -31.71
C MET A 21 9.90 16.32 -32.61
N ALA A 22 8.60 16.57 -32.51
CA ALA A 22 7.97 17.83 -32.91
C ALA A 22 6.86 18.15 -31.90
N ALA A 23 7.06 19.23 -31.14
CA ALA A 23 6.10 19.75 -30.19
C ALA A 23 4.83 20.21 -30.93
N ALA A 24 3.74 19.45 -30.80
CA ALA A 24 2.41 19.87 -31.23
C ALA A 24 1.57 20.23 -29.99
N THR A 25 1.55 21.52 -29.67
CA THR A 25 0.69 22.11 -28.64
C THR A 25 -0.79 21.98 -29.04
N LEU A 26 -1.51 21.02 -28.45
CA LEU A 26 -2.97 21.04 -28.39
C LEU A 26 -3.39 21.92 -27.22
N PHE A 27 -3.43 23.23 -27.48
CA PHE A 27 -3.91 24.24 -26.53
C PHE A 27 -5.41 24.45 -26.75
N CYS A 28 -6.24 23.61 -26.14
CA CYS A 28 -7.65 23.92 -25.91
C CYS A 28 -7.80 24.51 -24.51
N GLY A 29 -7.76 25.85 -24.43
CA GLY A 29 -8.63 26.65 -23.55
C GLY A 29 -8.80 26.30 -22.07
N ALA A 30 -7.79 25.73 -21.39
CA ALA A 30 -7.70 25.77 -19.95
C ALA A 30 -6.46 26.58 -19.59
N SER A 31 -6.62 27.58 -18.74
CA SER A 31 -5.54 28.33 -18.10
C SER A 31 -4.38 27.41 -17.73
N LEU A 32 -3.28 27.47 -18.51
CA LEU A 32 -2.00 26.97 -18.05
C LEU A 32 -1.55 27.93 -16.95
N ALA A 33 -2.04 27.70 -15.74
CA ALA A 33 -1.23 28.01 -14.58
C ALA A 33 0.06 27.22 -14.79
N PHE A 34 1.15 27.92 -15.14
CA PHE A 34 2.48 27.37 -15.07
C PHE A 34 2.72 27.02 -13.60
N ALA A 35 2.28 25.84 -13.19
CA ALA A 35 2.72 25.24 -11.95
C ALA A 35 4.23 25.07 -12.13
N GLN A 36 4.99 25.99 -11.53
CA GLN A 36 6.41 25.81 -11.30
C GLN A 36 6.57 24.38 -10.73
N PRO A 37 7.54 23.57 -11.21
CA PRO A 37 7.80 22.29 -10.58
C PRO A 37 7.98 22.54 -9.09
N THR A 38 7.10 21.97 -8.27
CA THR A 38 7.34 21.96 -6.82
C THR A 38 8.70 21.33 -6.61
N PRO A 39 9.61 21.95 -5.82
CA PRO A 39 10.88 21.33 -5.50
C PRO A 39 10.63 19.89 -5.06
N ALA A 40 11.40 18.94 -5.61
CA ALA A 40 11.31 17.56 -5.18
C ALA A 40 11.50 17.54 -3.65
N PRO A 41 10.68 16.77 -2.91
CA PRO A 41 10.88 16.64 -1.48
C PRO A 41 12.32 16.17 -1.20
N PRO A 42 12.92 16.60 -0.09
CA PRO A 42 14.24 16.12 0.29
C PRO A 42 14.23 14.59 0.36
N PRO A 43 15.33 13.91 -0.03
CA PRO A 43 15.40 12.46 0.09
C PRO A 43 15.16 12.04 1.55
N PRO A 44 14.51 10.89 1.78
CA PRO A 44 14.28 10.41 3.14
C PRO A 44 15.60 10.20 3.88
N PRO A 45 15.60 10.30 5.22
CA PRO A 45 16.76 9.94 6.02
C PRO A 45 17.24 8.51 5.69
N PRO A 46 18.56 8.22 5.80
CA PRO A 46 19.07 6.87 5.65
C PRO A 46 18.32 5.88 6.56
N GLY A 47 17.91 4.72 6.02
CA GLY A 47 17.15 3.72 6.78
C GLY A 47 15.64 3.98 6.89
N CYS A 48 15.13 5.01 6.21
CA CYS A 48 13.72 5.39 6.13
C CYS A 48 13.18 5.39 4.69
N THR A 49 13.73 4.55 3.82
CA THR A 49 13.25 4.40 2.44
C THR A 49 12.14 3.34 2.35
N ALA A 50 11.43 3.31 1.20
CA ALA A 50 10.53 2.20 0.89
C ALA A 50 11.25 0.84 0.83
N GLY A 51 12.53 0.82 0.45
CA GLY A 51 13.36 -0.39 0.46
C GLY A 51 13.61 -0.90 1.88
N ASP A 52 13.86 0.01 2.83
CA ASP A 52 14.05 -0.35 4.24
C ASP A 52 12.75 -0.92 4.84
N LEU A 53 11.60 -0.32 4.52
CA LEU A 53 10.29 -0.86 4.91
C LEU A 53 10.03 -2.25 4.33
N ALA A 54 10.34 -2.45 3.05
CA ALA A 54 10.19 -3.76 2.40
C ALA A 54 11.12 -4.82 3.02
N GLN A 55 12.35 -4.45 3.36
CA GLN A 55 13.28 -5.38 4.01
C GLN A 55 12.80 -5.78 5.40
N VAL A 56 12.35 -4.82 6.22
CA VAL A 56 11.81 -5.11 7.56
C VAL A 56 10.54 -5.94 7.47
N SER A 57 9.63 -5.62 6.54
CA SER A 57 8.38 -6.38 6.37
C SER A 57 8.64 -7.81 5.93
N ALA A 58 9.60 -8.05 5.03
CA ALA A 58 10.02 -9.40 4.63
C ALA A 58 10.57 -10.20 5.82
N GLY A 59 11.38 -9.58 6.68
CA GLY A 59 11.88 -10.22 7.90
C GLY A 59 10.75 -10.61 8.86
N VAL A 60 9.81 -9.69 9.11
CA VAL A 60 8.63 -9.97 9.94
C VAL A 60 7.76 -11.09 9.34
N ALA A 61 7.59 -11.11 8.03
CA ALA A 61 6.84 -12.16 7.35
C ALA A 61 7.53 -13.53 7.48
N SER A 62 8.86 -13.60 7.35
CA SER A 62 9.63 -14.83 7.57
C SER A 62 9.47 -15.34 9.00
N ALA A 63 9.68 -14.47 9.99
CA ALA A 63 9.53 -14.84 11.41
C ALA A 63 8.09 -15.27 11.75
N THR A 64 7.09 -14.66 11.11
CA THR A 64 5.70 -15.10 11.23
C THR A 64 5.50 -16.49 10.64
N ALA A 65 6.08 -16.80 9.48
CA ALA A 65 6.00 -18.14 8.89
C ALA A 65 6.63 -19.19 9.80
N ASP A 66 7.83 -18.94 10.32
CA ASP A 66 8.51 -19.83 11.27
C ASP A 66 7.65 -20.08 12.51
N TYR A 67 7.06 -19.02 13.08
CA TYR A 67 6.14 -19.12 14.22
C TYR A 67 4.91 -19.98 13.90
N LEU A 68 4.26 -19.76 12.75
CA LEU A 68 3.08 -20.55 12.37
C LEU A 68 3.44 -22.02 12.12
N PHE A 69 4.60 -22.32 11.55
CA PHE A 69 5.03 -23.71 11.36
C PHE A 69 5.36 -24.42 12.69
N SER A 70 5.82 -23.69 13.70
CA SER A 70 6.05 -24.26 15.04
C SER A 70 4.81 -24.27 15.94
N HIS A 71 3.74 -23.55 15.57
CA HIS A 71 2.48 -23.45 16.31
C HIS A 71 1.31 -23.92 15.42
N PRO A 72 1.13 -25.26 15.25
CA PRO A 72 0.16 -25.80 14.31
C PRO A 72 -1.30 -25.44 14.64
N ASP A 73 -1.62 -25.20 15.91
CA ASP A 73 -2.92 -24.72 16.38
C ASP A 73 -3.18 -23.26 15.96
N VAL A 74 -2.19 -22.38 16.12
CA VAL A 74 -2.26 -20.99 15.66
C VAL A 74 -2.36 -20.93 14.13
N ASN A 75 -1.59 -21.76 13.44
CA ASN A 75 -1.64 -21.88 11.99
C ASN A 75 -3.01 -22.37 11.48
N ALA A 76 -3.59 -23.37 12.14
CA ALA A 76 -4.93 -23.86 11.82
C ALA A 76 -5.98 -22.75 12.00
N PHE A 77 -5.89 -21.95 13.06
CA PHE A 77 -6.75 -20.80 13.27
C PHE A 77 -6.63 -19.80 12.11
N PHE A 78 -5.44 -19.29 11.80
CA PHE A 78 -5.28 -18.32 10.70
C PHE A 78 -5.65 -18.89 9.33
N THR A 79 -5.44 -20.19 9.10
CA THR A 79 -5.87 -20.88 7.87
C THR A 79 -7.39 -20.94 7.78
N SER A 80 -8.09 -21.16 8.89
CA SER A 80 -9.57 -21.24 8.93
C SER A 80 -10.26 -19.92 8.56
N LEU A 81 -9.57 -18.78 8.68
CA LEU A 81 -10.10 -17.47 8.30
C LEU A 81 -10.24 -17.29 6.78
N HIS A 82 -9.65 -18.18 5.98
CA HIS A 82 -9.68 -18.09 4.53
C HIS A 82 -11.11 -18.20 3.97
N GLY A 83 -11.53 -17.18 3.23
CA GLY A 83 -12.86 -17.13 2.58
C GLY A 83 -13.94 -16.43 3.41
N LEU A 84 -13.64 -16.01 4.65
CA LEU A 84 -14.56 -15.21 5.46
C LEU A 84 -14.62 -13.74 5.00
N PRO A 85 -15.75 -13.04 5.22
CA PRO A 85 -15.84 -11.59 5.07
C PRO A 85 -14.83 -10.85 5.96
N GLN A 86 -14.31 -9.72 5.48
CA GLN A 86 -13.29 -8.92 6.20
C GLN A 86 -13.77 -8.46 7.59
N GLU A 87 -15.05 -8.10 7.72
CA GLU A 87 -15.67 -7.73 9.00
C GLU A 87 -15.62 -8.88 10.03
N GLU A 88 -15.82 -10.13 9.59
CA GLU A 88 -15.81 -11.32 10.46
C GLU A 88 -14.38 -11.68 10.88
N ILE A 89 -13.43 -11.65 9.94
CA ILE A 89 -12.00 -11.92 10.18
C ILE A 89 -11.47 -11.08 11.34
N ARG A 90 -11.80 -9.77 11.37
CA ARG A 90 -11.32 -8.88 12.43
C ARG A 90 -11.86 -9.28 13.80
N GLY A 91 -13.13 -9.64 13.90
CA GLY A 91 -13.77 -10.09 15.13
C GLY A 91 -13.15 -11.38 15.65
N ASP A 92 -12.95 -12.35 14.77
CA ASP A 92 -12.37 -13.65 15.12
C ASP A 92 -10.93 -13.53 15.60
N ILE A 93 -10.11 -12.72 14.92
CA ILE A 93 -8.73 -12.44 15.38
C ILE A 93 -8.76 -11.81 16.77
N GLN A 94 -9.62 -10.82 17.03
CA GLN A 94 -9.69 -10.19 18.36
C GLN A 94 -10.09 -11.19 19.44
N ASN A 95 -11.12 -11.99 19.19
CA ASN A 95 -11.57 -13.03 20.12
C ASN A 95 -10.45 -14.05 20.40
N TYR A 96 -9.75 -14.48 19.35
CA TYR A 96 -8.63 -15.40 19.49
C TYR A 96 -7.47 -14.80 20.30
N MET A 97 -7.08 -13.54 20.04
CA MET A 97 -6.01 -12.89 20.81
C MET A 97 -6.39 -12.68 22.28
N ASN A 98 -7.66 -12.38 22.59
CA ASN A 98 -8.15 -12.24 23.96
C ASN A 98 -8.13 -13.58 24.72
N GLY A 99 -8.44 -14.69 24.05
CA GLY A 99 -8.37 -16.03 24.61
C GLY A 99 -6.94 -16.59 24.71
N ASN A 100 -6.00 -16.04 23.94
CA ASN A 100 -4.63 -16.51 23.82
C ASN A 100 -3.61 -15.38 24.07
N PRO A 101 -3.50 -14.84 25.30
CA PRO A 101 -2.65 -13.70 25.61
C PRO A 101 -1.15 -13.95 25.35
N GLN A 102 -0.70 -15.20 25.48
CA GLN A 102 0.66 -15.59 25.11
C GLN A 102 0.92 -15.44 23.60
N VAL A 103 0.05 -16.02 22.76
CA VAL A 103 0.13 -15.90 21.30
C VAL A 103 0.07 -14.43 20.87
N HIS A 104 -0.79 -13.66 21.51
CA HIS A 104 -0.88 -12.23 21.24
C HIS A 104 0.43 -11.50 21.56
N SER A 105 1.06 -11.78 22.71
CA SER A 105 2.36 -11.22 23.08
C SER A 105 3.45 -11.63 22.08
N GLU A 106 3.51 -12.90 21.70
CA GLU A 106 4.52 -13.43 20.78
C GLU A 106 4.39 -12.83 19.38
N LEU A 107 3.19 -12.79 18.80
CA LEU A 107 2.92 -12.16 17.50
C LEU A 107 3.15 -10.64 17.53
N THR A 108 2.88 -9.99 18.68
CA THR A 108 3.23 -8.57 18.88
C THR A 108 4.75 -8.38 18.92
N GLY A 109 5.48 -9.31 19.53
CA GLY A 109 6.94 -9.38 19.52
C GLY A 109 7.50 -9.49 18.10
N ILE A 110 6.96 -10.41 17.29
CA ILE A 110 7.36 -10.61 15.89
C ILE A 110 7.20 -9.33 15.06
N ARG A 111 6.20 -8.49 15.37
CA ARG A 111 5.91 -7.25 14.64
C ARG A 111 6.67 -6.02 15.15
N GLN A 112 7.40 -6.10 16.27
CA GLN A 112 8.13 -4.96 16.83
C GLN A 112 9.03 -4.22 15.82
N PRO A 113 9.78 -4.90 14.92
CA PRO A 113 10.65 -4.21 13.97
C PRO A 113 9.93 -3.18 13.08
N LEU A 114 8.65 -3.42 12.75
CA LEU A 114 7.84 -2.47 11.96
C LEU A 114 7.42 -1.26 12.80
N THR A 115 7.10 -1.47 14.08
CA THR A 115 6.79 -0.39 15.03
C THR A 115 8.01 0.49 15.25
N ASP A 116 9.18 -0.12 15.45
CA ASP A 116 10.45 0.58 15.64
C ASP A 116 10.85 1.38 14.40
N LEU A 117 10.63 0.83 13.20
CA LEU A 117 10.82 1.53 11.93
C LEU A 117 9.88 2.73 11.81
N ARG A 118 8.61 2.59 12.18
CA ARG A 118 7.68 3.73 12.16
C ARG A 118 8.11 4.82 13.14
N ALA A 119 8.42 4.44 14.38
CA ALA A 119 8.80 5.37 15.44
C ALA A 119 10.03 6.19 15.09
N ARG A 120 10.98 5.62 14.35
CA ARG A 120 12.20 6.33 13.93
C ARG A 120 12.06 7.17 12.65
N CYS A 121 11.00 6.97 11.86
CA CYS A 121 10.88 7.49 10.49
C CYS A 121 9.59 8.28 10.18
N GLU A 122 8.88 8.89 11.16
CA GLU A 122 7.61 9.59 10.87
C GLU A 122 7.73 10.73 9.81
N PRO A 123 6.85 10.79 8.77
CA PRO A 123 6.14 9.70 8.11
C PRO A 123 6.87 9.26 6.83
N VAL A 124 7.27 7.99 6.77
CA VAL A 124 7.32 7.25 5.50
C VAL A 124 5.87 7.01 5.10
N ALA A 125 5.26 8.01 4.46
CA ALA A 125 3.96 7.93 3.80
C ALA A 125 4.12 8.44 2.37
#